data_AF-A0A7K2EAQ3-F1
#
_entry.id   AF-A0A7K2EAQ3-F1
#
_cell.length_a   1.000
_cell.length_b   1.000
_cell.length_c   1.000
_cell.angle_alpha   90.00
_cell.angle_beta   90.00
_cell.angle_gamma   90.00
#
_symmetry.space_group_name_H-M   'P 1'
#
loop_
_entity.id
_entity.type
_entity.pdbx_description
1 polymer ?
#
loop_
_entity_poly.entity_id
_entity_poly.type
_entity_poly.pdbx_seq_one_letter_code
_entity_poly.pdbx_strand_id
1 'polypeptide(L)'
;MGESPIRARAPIADAEAVELLLTGELRVLGRLPWSSNATFLVDVSPGEDPGAEPALQAVYKPARGERPLHDFPPGLHRREAAAYELSAALGWDLVPPTVVRDGPLGTGSLQLFVLADFEQHYFTLRERAELHPALRRLCAFDVVANAT
;
A
#
# COMPACT_ATOMS: atom_id res chain seq x y z
N MET A 1 -9.49 -15.06 -21.94
CA MET A 1 -9.24 -14.81 -20.51
C MET A 1 -7.86 -14.19 -20.46
N GLY A 2 -7.76 -12.87 -20.25
CA GLY A 2 -6.46 -12.19 -20.22
C GLY A 2 -5.66 -12.65 -19.01
N GLU A 3 -4.34 -12.68 -19.12
CA GLU A 3 -3.46 -12.95 -17.98
C GLU A 3 -3.75 -11.94 -16.85
N SER A 4 -3.66 -12.42 -15.61
CA SER A 4 -3.80 -11.56 -14.43
C SER A 4 -2.70 -10.49 -14.43
N PRO A 5 -3.02 -9.20 -14.23
CA PRO A 5 -1.99 -8.17 -14.09
C PRO A 5 -1.23 -8.27 -12.76
N ILE A 6 -1.71 -9.10 -11.83
CA ILE A 6 -1.09 -9.33 -10.53
C ILE A 6 0.00 -10.39 -10.64
N ARG A 7 1.19 -10.08 -10.15
CA ARG A 7 2.36 -10.96 -10.18
C ARG A 7 2.69 -11.48 -8.78
N ALA A 8 2.98 -12.76 -8.69
CA ALA A 8 3.51 -13.34 -7.46
C ALA A 8 4.96 -12.87 -7.24
N ARG A 9 5.35 -12.69 -5.98
CA ARG A 9 6.68 -12.25 -5.56
C ARG A 9 7.05 -12.94 -4.25
N ALA A 10 8.30 -13.37 -4.10
CA ALA A 10 8.84 -13.82 -2.82
C ALA A 10 8.89 -12.66 -1.81
N PRO A 11 8.92 -12.90 -0.48
CA PRO A 11 9.05 -11.81 0.51
C PRO A 11 10.23 -10.87 0.22
N ILE A 12 10.09 -9.60 0.58
CA ILE A 12 11.12 -8.55 0.43
C ILE A 12 11.30 -7.87 1.79
N ALA A 13 12.51 -7.41 2.09
CA ALA A 13 12.73 -6.59 3.27
C ALA A 13 12.09 -5.21 3.10
N ASP A 14 11.55 -4.66 4.18
CA ASP A 14 10.91 -3.34 4.18
C ASP A 14 11.83 -2.24 3.64
N ALA A 15 13.11 -2.23 4.03
CA ALA A 15 14.07 -1.24 3.57
C ALA A 15 14.28 -1.30 2.04
N GLU A 16 14.38 -2.49 1.47
CA GLU A 16 14.53 -2.70 0.03
C GLU A 16 13.25 -2.32 -0.73
N ALA A 17 12.08 -2.65 -0.18
CA ALA A 17 10.80 -2.21 -0.74
C ALA A 17 10.69 -0.68 -0.72
N VAL A 18 11.03 -0.03 0.39
CA VAL A 18 11.03 1.44 0.48
C VAL A 18 11.96 2.06 -0.57
N GLU A 19 13.18 1.53 -0.71
CA GLU A 19 14.14 2.01 -1.71
C GLU A 19 13.57 1.92 -3.13
N LEU A 20 13.06 0.75 -3.51
CA LEU A 20 12.43 0.55 -4.82
C LEU A 20 11.19 1.42 -5.02
N LEU A 21 10.36 1.59 -4.00
CA LEU A 21 9.18 2.45 -4.06
C LEU A 21 9.56 3.92 -4.25
N LEU A 22 10.71 4.37 -3.75
CA LEU A 22 11.22 5.74 -3.89
C LEU A 22 11.91 5.98 -5.23
N THR A 23 12.72 5.03 -5.71
CA THR A 23 13.64 5.25 -6.83
C THR A 23 13.25 4.53 -8.12
N GLY A 24 12.44 3.47 -8.03
CA GLY A 24 12.10 2.64 -9.17
C GLY A 24 11.22 3.35 -10.19
N GLU A 25 11.30 2.92 -11.44
CA GLU A 25 10.46 3.42 -12.52
C GLU A 25 9.04 2.90 -12.39
N LEU A 26 8.06 3.80 -12.61
CA LEU A 26 6.64 3.50 -12.40
C LEU A 26 5.91 3.28 -13.71
N ARG A 27 5.38 2.08 -13.91
CA ARG A 27 4.47 1.78 -15.02
C ARG A 27 3.07 1.48 -14.52
N VAL A 28 2.13 2.37 -14.83
CA VAL A 28 0.71 2.18 -14.47
C VAL A 28 0.11 1.05 -15.30
N LEU A 29 -0.37 0.01 -14.63
CA LEU A 29 -1.05 -1.12 -15.29
C LEU A 29 -2.53 -0.87 -15.50
N GLY A 30 -3.15 -0.17 -14.55
CA GLY A 30 -4.57 0.12 -14.62
C GLY A 30 -5.13 0.57 -13.28
N ARG A 31 -6.40 0.95 -13.31
CA ARG A 31 -7.14 1.34 -12.11
C ARG A 31 -7.69 0.11 -11.40
N LEU A 32 -7.50 0.03 -10.08
CA LEU A 32 -8.14 -1.00 -9.27
C LEU A 32 -9.65 -0.68 -9.14
N PRO A 33 -10.54 -1.62 -9.50
CA PRO A 33 -11.98 -1.41 -9.37
C PRO A 33 -12.40 -1.31 -7.90
N TRP A 34 -13.53 -0.64 -7.65
CA TRP A 34 -14.17 -0.52 -6.33
C TRP A 34 -13.44 0.28 -5.24
N SER A 35 -12.42 1.06 -5.59
CA SER A 35 -11.86 2.07 -4.68
C SER A 35 -12.70 3.35 -4.65
N SER A 36 -12.91 3.90 -3.45
CA SER A 36 -13.56 5.20 -3.25
C SER A 36 -12.71 6.36 -3.80
N ASN A 37 -11.39 6.18 -3.89
CA ASN A 37 -10.45 7.14 -4.47
C ASN A 37 -9.91 6.64 -5.82
N ALA A 38 -9.18 7.50 -6.54
CA ALA A 38 -8.40 7.02 -7.67
C ALA A 38 -7.25 6.14 -7.14
N THR A 39 -7.26 4.85 -7.49
CA THR A 39 -6.28 3.87 -7.02
C THR A 39 -5.84 3.02 -8.18
N PHE A 40 -4.53 2.89 -8.36
CA PHE A 40 -3.90 2.24 -9.50
C PHE A 40 -2.98 1.13 -9.04
N LEU A 41 -2.94 0.04 -9.81
CA LEU A 41 -1.87 -0.94 -9.71
C LEU A 41 -0.73 -0.48 -10.61
N VAL A 42 0.49 -0.45 -10.05
CA VAL A 42 1.69 -0.05 -10.78
C VAL A 42 2.76 -1.11 -10.64
N ASP A 43 3.53 -1.27 -11.71
CA ASP A 43 4.79 -1.99 -11.71
C ASP A 43 5.92 -1.04 -11.33
N VAL A 44 6.87 -1.54 -10.55
CA VAL A 44 8.06 -0.82 -10.10
C VAL A 44 9.29 -1.59 -10.57
N SER A 45 10.03 -1.01 -11.51
CA SER A 45 11.26 -1.61 -12.07
C SER A 45 12.51 -0.93 -11.50
N PRO A 46 13.60 -1.69 -11.26
CA PRO A 46 14.86 -1.10 -10.85
C PRO A 46 15.54 -0.42 -12.05
N GLY A 47 15.81 0.88 -11.93
CA GLY A 47 16.47 1.67 -12.98
C GLY A 47 15.59 2.00 -14.19
N GLU A 48 16.19 2.64 -15.20
CA GLU A 48 15.49 3.24 -16.34
C GLU A 48 15.28 2.28 -17.53
N ASP A 49 15.67 1.01 -17.42
CA ASP A 49 15.54 0.05 -18.54
C ASP A 49 14.06 -0.29 -18.79
N PRO A 50 13.48 0.12 -19.93
CA PRO A 50 12.07 -0.14 -20.24
C PRO A 50 11.74 -1.63 -20.43
N GLY A 51 12.75 -2.47 -20.63
CA GLY A 51 12.63 -3.92 -20.78
C GLY A 51 12.86 -4.72 -19.50
N ALA A 52 13.24 -4.07 -18.38
CA ALA A 52 13.46 -4.77 -17.13
C ALA A 52 12.15 -5.28 -16.54
N GLU A 53 12.15 -6.56 -16.13
CA GLU A 53 11.06 -7.14 -15.35
C GLU A 53 10.86 -6.34 -14.05
N PRO A 54 9.61 -6.06 -13.66
CA PRO A 54 9.35 -5.29 -12.46
C PRO A 54 9.80 -6.06 -11.22
N ALA A 55 10.50 -5.38 -10.32
CA ALA A 55 10.95 -5.96 -9.06
C ALA A 55 9.77 -6.16 -8.08
N LEU A 56 8.78 -5.25 -8.10
CA LEU A 56 7.58 -5.35 -7.29
C LEU A 56 6.38 -4.64 -7.92
N GLN A 57 5.21 -4.86 -7.32
CA GLN A 57 4.01 -4.10 -7.62
C GLN A 57 3.62 -3.22 -6.43
N ALA A 58 2.98 -2.09 -6.73
CA ALA A 58 2.53 -1.15 -5.71
C ALA A 58 1.10 -0.66 -5.99
N VAL A 59 0.43 -0.24 -4.92
CA VAL A 59 -0.81 0.53 -4.96
C VAL A 59 -0.45 2.01 -4.99
N TYR A 60 -0.80 2.67 -6.09
CA TYR A 60 -0.57 4.10 -6.28
C TYR A 60 -1.87 4.89 -6.12
N LYS A 61 -1.87 5.88 -5.21
CA LYS A 61 -3.01 6.79 -4.97
C LYS A 61 -2.55 8.25 -5.18
N PRO A 62 -2.78 8.84 -6.38
CA PRO A 62 -2.43 10.23 -6.62
C PRO A 62 -3.27 11.19 -5.77
N ALA A 63 -2.66 12.25 -5.26
CA ALA A 63 -3.31 13.27 -4.43
C ALA A 63 -4.49 13.94 -5.17
N ARG A 64 -4.36 14.16 -6.48
CA ARG A 64 -5.41 14.76 -7.32
C ARG A 64 -6.67 13.88 -7.43
N GLY A 65 -6.56 12.60 -7.11
CA GLY A 65 -7.66 11.64 -7.10
C GLY A 65 -8.27 11.39 -5.71
N GLU A 66 -7.85 12.15 -4.70
CA GLU A 66 -8.42 12.09 -3.36
C GLU A 66 -9.82 12.70 -3.34
N ARG A 67 -10.74 12.00 -2.69
CA ARG A 67 -11.99 12.58 -2.21
C ARG A 67 -11.72 13.20 -0.84
N PRO A 68 -11.99 14.51 -0.66
CA PRO A 68 -11.85 15.15 0.64
C PRO A 68 -12.73 14.46 1.69
N LEU A 69 -12.20 14.32 2.90
CA LEU A 69 -12.97 13.92 4.07
C LEU A 69 -13.37 15.18 4.84
N HIS A 70 -14.63 15.29 5.22
CA HIS A 70 -15.19 16.48 5.88
C HIS A 70 -14.52 16.85 7.22
N ASP A 71 -13.91 15.87 7.87
CA ASP A 71 -13.31 15.87 9.19
C ASP A 71 -11.78 15.96 9.15
N PHE A 72 -11.16 15.97 7.96
CA PHE A 72 -9.70 15.99 7.82
C PHE A 72 -9.18 17.09 6.86
N PRO A 73 -7.99 17.65 7.15
CA PRO A 73 -7.28 18.49 6.20
C PRO A 73 -6.93 17.73 4.90
N PRO A 74 -6.79 18.44 3.76
CA PRO A 74 -6.42 17.82 2.48
C PRO A 74 -5.02 17.17 2.51
N GLY A 75 -4.81 16.16 1.65
CA GLY A 75 -3.55 15.43 1.53
C GLY A 75 -3.56 14.09 2.26
N LEU A 76 -4.58 13.27 1.99
CA LEU A 76 -4.76 11.94 2.56
C LEU A 76 -3.59 10.99 2.24
N HIS A 77 -2.92 11.15 1.08
CA HIS A 77 -1.72 10.39 0.71
C HIS A 77 -0.60 10.48 1.76
N ARG A 78 -0.49 11.60 2.50
CA ARG A 78 0.50 11.74 3.58
C ARG A 78 0.14 10.91 4.81
N ARG A 79 -1.15 10.68 5.07
CA ARG A 79 -1.60 9.84 6.18
C ARG A 79 -1.20 8.38 5.98
N GLU A 80 -1.26 7.90 4.74
CA GLU A 80 -0.86 6.53 4.39
C GLU A 80 0.64 6.30 4.70
N ALA A 81 1.51 7.23 4.30
CA ALA A 81 2.94 7.15 4.63
C ALA A 81 3.20 7.33 6.14
N ALA A 82 2.51 8.25 6.80
CA ALA A 82 2.63 8.42 8.26
C ALA A 82 2.20 7.16 9.03
N ALA A 83 1.17 6.44 8.56
CA ALA A 83 0.76 5.18 9.15
C ALA A 83 1.84 4.10 9.02
N TYR A 84 2.51 4.02 7.85
CA TYR A 84 3.67 3.15 7.69
C TYR A 84 4.81 3.51 8.63
N GLU A 85 5.22 4.78 8.66
CA GLU A 85 6.30 5.24 9.53
C GLU A 85 6.01 4.98 11.01
N LEU A 86 4.76 5.20 11.46
CA LEU A 86 4.33 4.89 12.82
C LEU A 86 4.40 3.38 13.10
N SER A 87 3.90 2.55 12.18
CA SER A 87 3.94 1.09 12.32
C SER A 87 5.37 0.56 12.42
N ALA A 88 6.27 1.10 11.58
CA ALA A 88 7.69 0.76 11.59
C ALA A 88 8.38 1.23 12.88
N ALA A 89 8.09 2.44 13.35
CA ALA A 89 8.65 2.96 14.60
C ALA A 89 8.20 2.16 15.84
N LEU A 90 6.99 1.59 15.81
CA LEU A 90 6.48 0.70 16.85
C LEU A 90 7.01 -0.74 16.74
N GLY A 91 7.60 -1.11 15.59
CA GLY A 91 8.02 -2.48 15.28
C GLY A 91 6.85 -3.47 15.26
N TRP A 92 5.67 -3.02 14.82
CA TRP A 92 4.46 -3.85 14.79
C TRP A 92 4.16 -4.45 13.41
N ASP A 93 4.84 -3.97 12.36
CA ASP A 93 4.78 -4.49 10.99
C ASP A 93 3.34 -4.67 10.46
N LEU A 94 2.44 -3.74 10.81
CA LEU A 94 1.01 -3.79 10.46
C LEU A 94 0.71 -3.15 9.11
N VAL A 95 1.42 -2.08 8.77
CA VAL A 95 1.22 -1.32 7.54
C VAL A 95 2.35 -1.66 6.57
N PRO A 96 2.07 -2.07 5.32
CA PRO A 96 3.12 -2.35 4.34
C PRO A 96 3.96 -1.11 4.02
N PRO A 97 5.21 -1.27 3.54
CA PRO A 97 6.05 -0.19 3.05
C PRO A 97 5.28 0.82 2.20
N THR A 98 5.26 2.07 2.65
CA THR A 98 4.49 3.14 2.00
C THR A 98 5.31 4.43 1.97
N VAL A 99 5.40 5.05 0.79
CA VAL A 99 6.14 6.30 0.57
C VAL A 99 5.29 7.32 -0.17
N VAL A 100 5.65 8.60 -0.09
CA VAL A 100 5.09 9.67 -0.92
C VAL A 100 6.15 10.15 -1.90
N ARG A 101 5.81 10.19 -3.18
CA ARG A 101 6.64 10.82 -4.22
C ARG A 101 5.82 11.24 -5.44
N ASP A 102 6.48 11.89 -6.38
CA ASP A 102 5.94 12.17 -7.69
C ASP A 102 5.90 10.91 -8.56
N GLY A 103 4.83 10.77 -9.33
CA GLY A 103 4.64 9.70 -10.29
C GLY A 103 3.86 10.16 -11.53
N PRO A 104 3.51 9.24 -12.44
CA PRO A 104 2.92 9.57 -13.75
C PRO A 104 1.60 10.37 -13.71
N LEU A 105 0.91 10.37 -12.57
CA LEU A 105 -0.37 11.09 -12.37
C LEU A 105 -0.27 12.21 -11.31
N GLY A 106 0.94 12.66 -10.99
CA GLY A 106 1.24 13.68 -9.97
C GLY A 106 1.84 13.10 -8.69
N THR A 107 1.90 13.90 -7.63
CA THR A 107 2.32 13.43 -6.30
C THR A 107 1.27 12.49 -5.71
N GLY A 108 1.69 11.42 -5.03
CA GLY A 108 0.78 10.51 -4.33
C GLY A 108 1.50 9.50 -3.44
N SER A 109 0.72 8.64 -2.78
CA SER A 109 1.27 7.54 -1.99
C SER A 109 1.48 6.30 -2.84
N LEU A 110 2.60 5.63 -2.64
CA LEU A 110 2.94 4.31 -3.20
C LEU A 110 3.12 3.33 -2.05
N GLN A 111 2.26 2.32 -2.00
CA GLN A 111 2.30 1.27 -0.99
C GLN A 111 2.63 -0.06 -1.65
N LEU A 112 3.54 -0.84 -1.08
CA LEU A 112 3.83 -2.20 -1.53
C LEU A 112 2.54 -3.01 -1.66
N PHE A 113 2.31 -3.61 -2.83
CA PHE A 113 1.14 -4.45 -3.05
C PHE A 113 1.30 -5.78 -2.29
N VAL A 114 0.31 -6.09 -1.46
CA VAL A 114 0.22 -7.35 -0.70
C VAL A 114 -0.91 -8.17 -1.27
N LEU A 115 -0.64 -9.44 -1.58
CA LEU A 115 -1.66 -10.39 -2.01
C LEU A 115 -2.61 -10.67 -0.85
N ALA A 116 -3.90 -10.45 -1.08
CA ALA A 116 -4.95 -10.78 -0.13
C ALA A 116 -5.63 -12.08 -0.52
N ASP A 117 -5.92 -12.91 0.47
CA ASP A 117 -6.88 -14.00 0.34
C ASP A 117 -8.29 -13.45 0.55
N PHE A 118 -9.06 -13.33 -0.54
CA PHE A 118 -10.41 -12.76 -0.51
C PHE A 118 -11.47 -13.73 0.03
N GLU A 119 -11.13 -15.00 0.29
CA GLU A 119 -12.02 -15.90 1.02
C GLU A 119 -11.99 -15.61 2.53
N GLN A 120 -10.98 -14.88 3.00
CA GLN A 120 -10.88 -14.44 4.40
C GLN A 120 -11.58 -13.11 4.62
N HIS A 121 -12.29 -13.01 5.74
CA HIS A 121 -12.92 -11.77 6.19
C HIS A 121 -12.85 -11.67 7.72
N TYR A 122 -13.27 -10.53 8.27
CA TYR A 122 -13.19 -10.29 9.71
C TYR A 122 -13.72 -11.46 10.56
N PHE A 123 -14.89 -12.02 10.23
CA PHE A 123 -15.44 -13.13 11.00
C PHE A 123 -14.59 -14.41 10.97
N THR A 124 -14.03 -14.80 9.81
CA THR A 124 -13.14 -15.98 9.74
C THR A 124 -11.84 -15.73 10.49
N LEU A 125 -11.27 -14.53 10.38
CA LEU A 125 -10.05 -14.16 11.09
C LEU A 125 -10.25 -14.06 12.61
N ARG A 126 -11.43 -13.61 13.07
CA ARG A 126 -11.76 -13.49 14.49
C ARG A 126 -11.89 -14.85 15.17
N GLU A 127 -12.34 -15.88 14.47
CA GLU A 127 -12.47 -17.23 15.03
C GLU A 127 -11.11 -17.91 15.28
N ARG A 128 -10.05 -17.39 14.67
CA ARG A 128 -8.67 -17.85 14.82
C ARG A 128 -8.01 -17.21 16.04
N ALA A 129 -8.04 -17.93 17.16
CA ALA A 129 -7.50 -17.46 18.44
C ALA A 129 -6.03 -17.02 18.36
N GLU A 130 -5.24 -17.66 17.49
CA GLU A 130 -3.83 -17.33 17.26
C GLU A 130 -3.63 -15.93 16.66
N LEU A 131 -4.65 -15.36 15.98
CA LEU A 131 -4.59 -14.02 15.40
C LEU A 131 -5.01 -12.91 16.37
N HIS A 132 -5.64 -13.26 17.51
CA HIS A 132 -6.17 -12.26 18.45
C HIS A 132 -5.12 -11.26 18.94
N PRO A 133 -3.86 -11.64 19.25
CA PRO A 133 -2.83 -10.66 19.63
C PRO A 133 -2.56 -9.64 18.51
N ALA A 134 -2.49 -10.09 17.25
CA ALA A 134 -2.29 -9.21 16.10
C ALA A 134 -3.49 -8.28 15.88
N LEU A 135 -4.71 -8.82 15.97
CA LEU A 135 -5.94 -8.02 15.86
C LEU A 135 -6.03 -6.95 16.96
N ARG A 136 -5.61 -7.25 18.20
CA ARG A 136 -5.55 -6.26 19.29
C ARG A 136 -4.52 -5.16 19.01
N ARG A 137 -3.35 -5.50 18.45
CA ARG A 137 -2.36 -4.50 18.02
C ARG A 137 -2.90 -3.61 16.92
N LEU A 138 -3.61 -4.18 15.94
CA LEU A 138 -4.27 -3.41 14.88
C LEU A 138 -5.28 -2.40 15.46
N CYS A 139 -6.16 -2.83 16.37
CA CYS A 139 -7.10 -1.92 17.01
C CYS A 139 -6.41 -0.82 17.84
N ALA A 140 -5.33 -1.16 18.57
CA ALA A 140 -4.56 -0.18 19.31
C ALA A 140 -3.86 0.82 18.37
N PHE A 141 -3.36 0.34 17.24
CA PHE A 141 -2.76 1.17 16.20
C PHE A 141 -3.77 2.17 15.64
N ASP A 142 -5.00 1.75 15.32
CA ASP A 142 -6.04 2.64 14.80
C ASP A 142 -6.37 3.80 15.75
N VAL A 143 -6.39 3.53 17.06
CA VAL A 143 -6.60 4.56 18.09
C VAL A 143 -5.46 5.57 18.10
N VAL A 144 -4.21 5.11 18.04
CA VAL A 144 -3.02 5.99 18.07
C VAL A 144 -2.87 6.77 16.78
N ALA A 145 -3.13 6.14 15.63
CA ALA A 145 -3.06 6.75 14.31
C ALA A 145 -4.24 7.68 14.00
N ASN A 146 -5.26 7.71 14.87
CA ASN A 146 -6.53 8.39 14.62
C ASN A 146 -7.12 8.00 13.25
N ALA A 147 -7.21 6.68 13.03
CA ALA A 147 -7.67 6.04 11.81
C ALA A 147 -9.08 5.42 11.94
N THR A 148 -9.80 5.78 13.00
CA THR A 148 -11.18 5.35 13.30
C THR A 148 -12.23 6.05 12.47
#